data_AF-A0A246TR10-F1
#
_entry.id   AF-A0A246TR10-F1
#
_cell.length_a   1.000
_cell.length_b   1.000
_cell.length_c   1.000
_cell.angle_alpha   90.00
_cell.angle_beta   90.00
_cell.angle_gamma   90.00
#
_symmetry.space_group_name_H-M   'P 1'
#
loop_
_entity.id
_entity.type
_entity.pdbx_description
1 polymer ?
#
loop_
_entity_poly.entity_id
_entity_poly.type
_entity_poly.pdbx_seq_one_letter_code
_entity_poly.pdbx_strand_id
1 'polypeptide(L)'
;MSSGCVSTDSRATAAAEAKGRVQAAVHLPDLPAECRAKMARVFPRLTEKPRNTQLRWEFAADAEDGKNDRCSNFYDSVKSKYGVN
;
A
#
# COMPACT_ATOMS: atom_id res chain seq x y z
N MET A 1 -42.28 -23.46 9.35
CA MET A 1 -41.65 -22.36 8.59
C MET A 1 -40.19 -22.71 8.40
N SER A 2 -39.78 -22.85 7.14
CA SER A 2 -38.69 -23.69 6.67
C SER A 2 -37.31 -23.08 6.92
N SER A 3 -36.49 -23.75 7.74
CA SER A 3 -35.07 -23.43 7.96
C SER A 3 -34.24 -23.45 6.66
N GLY A 4 -34.73 -24.15 5.63
CA GLY A 4 -34.11 -24.23 4.30
C GLY A 4 -34.00 -22.89 3.56
N CYS A 5 -35.04 -22.04 3.60
CA CYS A 5 -35.06 -20.75 2.88
C CYS A 5 -34.04 -19.75 3.43
N VAL A 6 -33.90 -19.69 4.76
CA VAL A 6 -32.92 -18.82 5.43
C VAL A 6 -31.48 -19.19 5.05
N SER A 7 -31.21 -20.50 4.93
CA SER A 7 -29.89 -20.99 4.50
C SER A 7 -29.59 -20.74 3.01
N THR A 8 -30.62 -20.65 2.18
CA THR A 8 -30.46 -20.39 0.74
C THR A 8 -30.29 -18.90 0.47
N ASP A 9 -31.04 -18.04 1.14
CA ASP A 9 -30.90 -16.58 1.03
C ASP A 9 -29.53 -16.10 1.50
N SER A 10 -29.02 -16.63 2.62
CA SER A 10 -27.67 -16.31 3.10
C SER A 10 -26.57 -16.70 2.11
N ARG A 11 -26.67 -17.90 1.49
CA ARG A 11 -25.75 -18.34 0.44
C ARG A 11 -25.84 -17.48 -0.82
N ALA A 12 -27.06 -17.13 -1.25
CA ALA A 12 -27.29 -16.29 -2.41
C ALA A 12 -26.71 -14.88 -2.21
N THR A 13 -26.87 -14.31 -1.01
CA THR A 13 -26.34 -12.99 -0.65
C THR A 13 -24.81 -13.00 -0.65
N ALA A 14 -24.18 -13.99 -0.02
CA ALA A 14 -22.72 -14.15 -0.03
C ALA A 14 -22.16 -14.34 -1.46
N ALA A 15 -22.86 -15.11 -2.30
CA ALA A 15 -22.48 -15.30 -3.70
C ALA A 15 -22.62 -14.01 -4.53
N ALA A 16 -23.70 -13.24 -4.31
CA ALA A 16 -23.90 -11.96 -4.97
C ALA A 16 -22.82 -10.94 -4.57
N GLU A 17 -22.45 -10.87 -3.30
CA GLU A 17 -21.33 -10.05 -2.84
C GLU A 17 -20.00 -10.46 -3.47
N ALA A 18 -19.70 -11.76 -3.49
CA ALA A 18 -18.47 -12.26 -4.10
C ALA A 18 -18.40 -11.92 -5.60
N LYS A 19 -19.51 -12.14 -6.33
CA LYS A 19 -19.62 -11.79 -7.75
C LYS A 19 -19.47 -10.29 -7.99
N GLY A 20 -20.12 -9.47 -7.17
CA GLY A 20 -20.01 -8.00 -7.24
C GLY A 20 -18.57 -7.52 -7.02
N ARG A 21 -17.85 -8.10 -6.05
CA ARG A 21 -16.42 -7.78 -5.81
C ARG A 21 -15.54 -8.12 -7.01
N VAL A 22 -15.73 -9.29 -7.64
CA VAL A 22 -14.96 -9.71 -8.81
C VAL A 22 -15.27 -8.83 -10.02
N GLN A 23 -16.54 -8.49 -10.26
CA GLN A 23 -16.94 -7.64 -11.38
C GLN A 23 -16.48 -6.19 -11.24
N ALA A 24 -16.40 -5.67 -10.01
CA ALA A 24 -15.89 -4.33 -9.71
C ALA A 24 -14.37 -4.30 -9.49
N ALA A 25 -13.68 -5.44 -9.60
CA ALA A 25 -12.26 -5.53 -9.36
C ALA A 25 -11.49 -4.75 -10.45
N VAL A 26 -10.43 -4.08 -10.03
CA VAL A 26 -9.61 -3.24 -10.90
C VAL A 26 -8.27 -3.96 -11.10
N HIS A 27 -7.81 -4.03 -12.35
CA HIS A 27 -6.44 -4.47 -12.63
C HIS A 27 -5.46 -3.39 -12.20
N LEU A 28 -4.86 -3.58 -11.02
CA LEU A 28 -3.78 -2.74 -10.52
C LEU A 28 -2.43 -3.41 -10.88
N PRO A 29 -1.53 -2.72 -11.60
CA PRO A 29 -0.21 -3.27 -11.90
C PRO A 29 0.59 -3.54 -10.61
N ASP A 30 1.78 -4.09 -10.72
CA ASP A 30 2.69 -4.08 -9.57
C ASP A 30 3.27 -2.68 -9.38
N LEU A 31 3.29 -2.22 -8.12
CA LEU A 31 3.98 -0.98 -7.79
C LEU A 31 5.49 -1.21 -7.99
N PRO A 32 6.18 -0.38 -8.79
CA PRO A 32 7.60 -0.54 -9.05
C PRO A 32 8.43 -0.50 -7.76
N ALA A 33 9.58 -1.18 -7.75
CA ALA A 33 10.42 -1.31 -6.56
C ALA A 33 11.01 0.04 -6.12
N GLU A 34 11.34 0.90 -7.08
CA GLU A 34 11.83 2.26 -6.85
C GLU A 34 10.84 3.14 -6.10
N CYS A 35 9.53 2.92 -6.27
CA CYS A 35 8.49 3.66 -5.54
C CYS A 35 8.40 3.25 -4.07
N ARG A 36 8.99 2.10 -3.70
CA ARG A 36 9.13 1.64 -2.32
C ARG A 36 10.53 1.91 -1.76
N ALA A 37 11.47 2.35 -2.60
CA ALA A 37 12.84 2.55 -2.19
C ALA A 37 12.96 3.74 -1.21
N LYS A 38 13.84 3.56 -0.23
CA LYS A 38 14.20 4.58 0.75
C LYS A 38 15.38 5.40 0.26
N MET A 39 15.44 6.65 0.65
CA MET A 39 16.58 7.51 0.39
C MET A 39 17.82 6.97 1.10
N ALA A 40 18.93 6.86 0.36
CA ALA A 40 20.19 6.35 0.87
C ALA A 40 20.78 7.29 1.92
N ARG A 41 21.08 6.78 3.12
CA ARG A 41 21.62 7.57 4.24
C ARG A 41 23.10 7.89 4.08
N VAL A 42 23.45 9.18 4.20
CA VAL A 42 24.83 9.68 4.11
C VAL A 42 25.32 10.09 5.49
N PHE A 43 26.35 9.39 5.99
CA PHE A 43 27.02 9.71 7.24
C PHE A 43 28.41 10.28 6.95
N PRO A 44 28.67 11.56 7.31
CA PRO A 44 29.96 12.19 7.08
C PRO A 44 31.09 11.53 7.85
N ARG A 45 32.26 11.49 7.24
CA ARG A 45 33.50 11.06 7.89
C ARG A 45 34.08 12.19 8.72
N LEU A 46 34.90 11.86 9.72
CA LEU A 46 35.53 12.84 10.62
C LEU A 46 36.39 13.90 9.91
N THR A 47 36.78 13.64 8.65
CA THR A 47 37.62 14.52 7.83
C THR A 47 36.82 15.42 6.86
N GLU A 48 35.49 15.38 6.89
CA GLU A 48 34.62 16.10 5.95
C GLU A 48 34.07 17.42 6.50
N LYS A 49 33.70 18.33 5.60
CA LYS A 49 33.13 19.67 5.90
C LYS A 49 31.76 19.59 6.62
N PRO A 50 31.31 20.67 7.29
CA PRO A 50 30.45 20.57 8.48
C PRO A 50 29.07 19.92 8.32
N ARG A 51 28.67 19.24 9.40
CA ARG A 51 27.44 18.47 9.69
C ARG A 51 26.09 19.14 9.43
N ASN A 52 26.04 20.47 9.30
CA ASN A 52 24.75 21.19 9.20
C ASN A 52 24.00 20.88 7.89
N THR A 53 24.70 20.57 6.80
CA THR A 53 24.10 20.10 5.56
C THR A 53 23.53 18.68 5.70
N GLN A 54 24.16 17.82 6.52
CA GLN A 54 23.66 16.49 6.82
C GLN A 54 22.31 16.54 7.53
N LEU A 55 22.13 17.36 8.56
CA LEU A 55 20.86 17.44 9.29
C LEU A 55 19.68 17.86 8.40
N ARG A 56 19.90 18.83 7.49
CA ARG A 56 18.85 19.23 6.53
C ARG A 56 18.57 18.14 5.49
N TRP A 57 19.60 17.37 5.12
CA TRP A 57 19.47 16.24 4.23
C TRP A 57 18.70 15.08 4.87
N GLU A 58 18.98 14.75 6.13
CA GLU A 58 18.26 13.72 6.89
C GLU A 58 16.76 14.03 7.02
N PHE A 59 16.42 15.30 7.29
CA PHE A 59 15.03 15.74 7.29
C PHE A 59 14.33 15.51 5.93
N ALA A 60 15.01 15.85 4.83
CA ALA A 60 14.47 15.62 3.49
C ALA A 60 14.32 14.11 3.20
N ALA A 61 15.29 13.30 3.61
CA ALA A 61 15.25 11.85 3.48
C ALA A 61 14.09 11.24 4.27
N ASP A 62 13.89 11.65 5.53
CA ASP A 62 12.77 11.18 6.36
C ASP A 62 11.41 11.59 5.78
N ALA A 63 11.30 12.81 5.27
CA ALA A 63 10.06 13.30 4.66
C ALA A 63 9.71 12.53 3.39
N GLU A 64 10.69 12.28 2.52
CA GLU A 64 10.51 11.49 1.30
C GLU A 64 10.18 10.03 1.63
N ASP A 65 10.92 9.43 2.55
CA ASP A 65 10.70 8.07 3.02
C ASP A 65 9.30 7.89 3.61
N GLY A 66 8.82 8.84 4.41
CA GLY A 66 7.48 8.83 4.98
C GLY A 66 6.37 9.12 3.96
N LYS A 67 6.66 9.88 2.90
CA LYS A 67 5.74 10.02 1.75
C LYS A 67 5.63 8.69 1.00
N ASN A 68 6.76 8.07 0.68
CA ASN A 68 6.80 6.78 -0.04
C ASN A 68 6.06 5.70 0.74
N ASP A 69 6.27 5.58 2.06
CA ASP A 69 5.54 4.62 2.89
C ASP A 69 4.03 4.84 2.87
N ARG A 70 3.58 6.08 3.03
CA ARG A 70 2.14 6.37 3.02
C ARG A 70 1.52 6.02 1.68
N CYS A 71 2.19 6.35 0.58
CA CYS A 71 1.72 6.05 -0.76
C CYS A 71 1.73 4.54 -1.06
N SER A 72 2.80 3.82 -0.72
CA SER A 72 2.88 2.37 -0.94
C SER A 72 1.87 1.62 -0.08
N ASN A 73 1.71 1.99 1.19
CA ASN A 73 0.73 1.37 2.08
C ASN A 73 -0.71 1.62 1.62
N PHE A 74 -0.99 2.82 1.11
CA PHE A 74 -2.28 3.10 0.49
C PHE A 74 -2.50 2.21 -0.74
N TYR A 75 -1.50 2.10 -1.62
CA TYR A 75 -1.56 1.25 -2.80
C TYR A 75 -1.83 -0.22 -2.45
N ASP A 76 -1.07 -0.78 -1.51
CA ASP A 76 -1.19 -2.18 -1.10
C ASP A 76 -2.56 -2.44 -0.42
N SER A 77 -3.09 -1.45 0.32
CA SER A 77 -4.45 -1.49 0.89
C SER A 77 -5.54 -1.49 -0.19
N VAL A 78 -5.39 -0.71 -1.26
CA VAL A 78 -6.32 -0.70 -2.39
C VAL A 78 -6.20 -2.00 -3.18
N LYS A 79 -4.99 -2.44 -3.50
CA LYS A 79 -4.72 -3.68 -4.26
C LYS A 79 -5.23 -4.92 -3.52
N SER A 80 -5.07 -5.00 -2.20
CA SER A 80 -5.60 -6.12 -1.41
C SER A 80 -7.13 -6.16 -1.32
N LYS A 81 -7.81 -5.01 -1.40
CA LYS A 81 -9.28 -4.93 -1.32
C LYS A 81 -9.97 -5.09 -2.67
N TYR A 82 -9.35 -4.58 -3.74
CA TYR A 82 -9.99 -4.38 -5.04
C TYR A 82 -9.18 -4.89 -6.23
N GLY A 83 -7.92 -5.30 -6.01
CA GLY A 83 -7.07 -5.82 -7.07
C GLY A 83 -7.51 -7.21 -7.52
N VAL A 84 -7.59 -7.41 -8.83
CA VAL A 84 -7.64 -8.74 -9.45
C VAL A 84 -6.22 -9.17 -9.79
N ASN A 85 -5.84 -10.38 -9.36
CA ASN A 85 -4.58 -11.02 -9.74
C ASN A 85 -4.58 -11.39 -11.22
#